data_AF-A0A6L6QSZ9-F1
#
_entry.id   AF-A0A6L6QSZ9-F1
#
_cell.length_a   1.000
_cell.length_b   1.000
_cell.length_c   1.000
_cell.angle_alpha   90.00
_cell.angle_beta   90.00
_cell.angle_gamma   90.00
#
_symmetry.space_group_name_H-M   'P 1'
#
loop_
_entity.id
_entity.type
_entity.pdbx_description
1 polymer ?
#
loop_
_entity_poly.entity_id
_entity_poly.type
_entity_poly.pdbx_seq_one_letter_code
_entity_poly.pdbx_strand_id
1 'polypeptide(L)'
;MLVKGEAGLGFASSNNSSNGNGSTAEGSSINAKGNVNLTSTGGDIHATGATLNTGKTLNLDSAQNIMLDASQSTAHNDGKNHSAGAEVGVGFQVGAQTGVYVYAAANVGNGHNNSDSTINNNTQLKADTINLHSKGDATLKGAT
;
A
#
# COMPACT_ATOMS: atom_id res chain seq x y z
N MET A 1 5.23 22.44 -38.77
CA MET A 1 5.37 21.32 -37.82
C MET A 1 6.76 20.74 -38.01
N LEU A 2 7.54 20.57 -36.94
CA LEU A 2 8.88 19.96 -37.01
C LEU A 2 8.76 18.49 -36.59
N VAL A 3 9.29 17.57 -37.40
CA VAL A 3 9.36 16.15 -37.07
C VAL A 3 10.84 15.79 -36.90
N LYS A 4 11.19 15.19 -35.76
CA LYS A 4 12.53 14.67 -35.45
C LYS A 4 12.43 13.16 -35.25
N GLY A 5 13.41 12.43 -35.77
CA GLY A 5 13.60 11.01 -35.52
C GLY A 5 15.09 10.72 -35.30
N GLU A 6 15.37 9.85 -34.36
CA GLU A 6 16.72 9.57 -33.85
C GLU A 6 16.95 8.05 -33.89
N ALA A 7 18.08 7.62 -34.43
CA ALA A 7 18.55 6.23 -34.37
C ALA A 7 19.99 6.23 -33.87
N GLY A 8 20.25 5.50 -32.79
CA GLY A 8 21.54 5.52 -32.09
C GLY A 8 21.80 4.23 -31.32
N LEU A 9 23.07 4.04 -30.97
CA LEU A 9 23.53 3.00 -30.06
C LEU A 9 24.05 3.67 -28.77
N GLY A 10 23.75 3.08 -27.62
CA GLY A 10 24.08 3.69 -26.33
C GLY A 10 24.27 2.65 -25.23
N PHE A 11 25.01 3.03 -24.20
CA PHE A 11 25.24 2.24 -22.99
C PHE A 11 24.67 2.99 -21.79
N ALA A 12 23.79 2.34 -21.03
CA ALA A 12 23.17 2.89 -19.84
C ALA A 12 23.39 1.96 -18.65
N SER A 13 23.81 2.51 -17.52
CA SER A 13 23.96 1.82 -16.24
C SER A 13 23.03 2.45 -15.22
N SER A 14 22.30 1.62 -14.47
CA SER A 14 21.36 2.06 -13.42
C SER A 14 21.62 1.26 -12.16
N ASN A 15 21.82 1.96 -11.04
CA ASN A 15 22.09 1.38 -9.73
C ASN A 15 20.97 1.79 -8.77
N ASN A 16 20.17 0.83 -8.30
CA ASN A 16 19.07 1.04 -7.38
C ASN A 16 19.38 0.39 -6.02
N SER A 17 19.30 1.16 -4.93
CA SER A 17 19.42 0.66 -3.56
C SER A 17 18.22 1.13 -2.75
N SER A 18 17.45 0.19 -2.21
CA SER A 18 16.23 0.45 -1.45
C SER A 18 16.32 -0.22 -0.08
N ASN A 19 16.14 0.55 0.99
CA ASN A 19 16.09 0.06 2.36
C ASN A 19 14.70 0.38 2.94
N GLY A 20 13.95 -0.67 3.31
CA GLY A 20 12.59 -0.54 3.83
C GLY A 20 12.50 -1.01 5.27
N ASN A 21 11.92 -0.19 6.15
CA ASN A 21 11.65 -0.52 7.55
C ASN A 21 10.15 -0.32 7.81
N GLY A 22 9.47 -1.30 8.40
CA GLY A 22 8.04 -1.22 8.67
C GLY A 22 7.67 -1.80 10.03
N SER A 23 6.58 -1.28 10.61
CA SER A 23 5.96 -1.80 11.83
C SER A 23 4.53 -2.19 11.51
N THR A 24 4.21 -3.48 11.68
CA THR A 24 2.88 -4.03 11.42
C THR A 24 2.08 -4.09 12.73
N ALA A 25 0.85 -3.56 12.70
CA ALA A 25 -0.07 -3.71 13.81
C ALA A 25 -0.74 -5.09 13.76
N GLU A 26 -0.39 -5.95 14.69
CA GLU A 26 -0.91 -7.31 14.84
C GLU A 26 -2.26 -7.28 15.58
N GLY A 27 -3.35 -7.57 14.87
CA GLY A 27 -4.68 -7.75 15.47
C GLY A 27 -4.98 -9.21 15.81
N SER A 28 -6.07 -9.45 16.55
CA SER A 28 -6.51 -10.81 16.88
C SER A 28 -7.18 -11.49 15.69
N SER A 29 -6.95 -12.80 15.47
CA SER A 29 -7.64 -13.56 14.43
C SER A 29 -8.41 -14.73 15.00
N ILE A 30 -9.69 -14.83 14.63
CA ILE A 30 -10.58 -15.95 14.95
C ILE A 30 -11.06 -16.54 13.63
N ASN A 31 -10.84 -17.83 13.42
CA ASN A 31 -11.33 -18.54 12.24
C ASN A 31 -12.12 -19.78 12.67
N ALA A 32 -13.43 -19.76 12.47
CA ALA A 32 -14.33 -20.84 12.82
C ALA A 32 -15.17 -21.26 11.61
N LYS A 33 -15.34 -22.57 11.40
CA LYS A 33 -16.22 -23.09 10.33
C LYS A 33 -17.72 -23.03 10.68
N GLY A 34 -18.05 -22.83 11.96
CA GLY A 34 -19.41 -22.86 12.50
C GLY A 34 -19.86 -21.48 12.96
N ASN A 35 -20.38 -21.41 14.18
CA ASN A 35 -20.77 -20.16 14.84
C ASN A 35 -19.69 -19.71 15.83
N VAL A 36 -19.55 -18.40 16.02
CA VAL A 36 -18.72 -17.78 17.05
C VAL A 36 -19.62 -16.93 17.93
N ASN A 37 -19.50 -17.10 19.25
CA ASN A 37 -20.20 -16.28 20.23
C ASN A 37 -19.15 -15.67 21.16
N LEU A 38 -19.02 -14.34 21.13
CA LEU A 38 -18.20 -13.56 22.05
C LEU A 38 -19.16 -12.87 23.02
N THR A 39 -19.10 -13.25 24.29
CA THR A 39 -19.95 -12.67 25.33
C THR A 39 -19.09 -12.06 26.42
N SER A 40 -19.27 -10.77 26.67
CA SER A 40 -18.70 -10.09 27.82
C SER A 40 -19.75 -10.06 28.93
N THR A 41 -19.46 -10.69 30.08
CA THR A 41 -20.34 -10.69 31.25
C THR A 41 -20.19 -9.42 32.10
N GLY A 42 -19.12 -8.67 31.88
CA GLY A 42 -18.85 -7.37 32.47
C GLY A 42 -17.73 -6.67 31.69
N GLY A 43 -17.93 -5.40 31.32
CA GLY A 43 -17.00 -4.67 30.46
C GLY A 43 -17.41 -4.68 28.99
N ASP A 44 -16.48 -4.28 28.14
CA ASP A 44 -16.68 -4.09 26.70
C ASP A 44 -16.20 -5.29 25.88
N ILE A 45 -16.62 -5.37 24.62
CA ILE A 45 -15.94 -6.16 23.58
C ILE A 45 -15.20 -5.17 22.70
N HIS A 46 -13.86 -5.20 22.73
CA HIS A 46 -13.01 -4.33 21.93
C HIS A 46 -12.12 -5.16 21.00
N ALA A 47 -12.13 -4.82 19.70
CA ALA A 47 -11.26 -5.43 18.71
C ALA A 47 -10.61 -4.34 17.84
N THR A 48 -9.29 -4.43 17.62
CA THR A 48 -8.53 -3.47 16.82
C THR A 48 -7.71 -4.22 15.78
N GLY A 49 -7.93 -3.90 14.49
CA GLY A 49 -7.33 -4.62 13.36
C GLY A 49 -7.56 -6.13 13.36
N ALA A 50 -8.65 -6.58 13.99
CA ALA A 50 -8.92 -8.00 14.20
C ALA A 50 -9.55 -8.65 12.96
N THR A 51 -9.33 -9.94 12.74
CA THR A 51 -10.00 -10.71 11.68
C THR A 51 -10.87 -11.80 12.29
N LEU A 52 -12.19 -11.63 12.22
CA LEU A 52 -13.20 -12.55 12.74
C LEU A 52 -13.89 -13.26 11.57
N ASN A 53 -13.40 -14.43 11.18
CA ASN A 53 -13.94 -15.25 10.10
C ASN A 53 -14.74 -16.42 10.67
N THR A 54 -16.03 -16.48 10.33
CA THR A 54 -16.99 -17.44 10.85
C THR A 54 -17.80 -18.01 9.70
N GLY A 55 -17.95 -19.33 9.63
CA GLY A 55 -18.62 -19.99 8.51
C GLY A 55 -20.15 -19.90 8.54
N LYS A 56 -20.75 -19.43 9.64
CA LYS A 56 -22.20 -19.23 9.79
C LYS A 56 -22.51 -17.93 10.53
N THR A 57 -22.57 -17.96 11.86
CA THR A 57 -23.02 -16.80 12.65
C THR A 57 -21.94 -16.28 13.59
N LEU A 58 -21.65 -14.99 13.53
CA LEU A 58 -20.82 -14.26 14.49
C LEU A 58 -21.73 -13.44 15.42
N ASN A 59 -21.75 -13.78 16.70
CA ASN A 59 -22.50 -13.06 17.73
C ASN A 59 -21.52 -12.37 18.68
N LEU A 60 -21.63 -11.05 18.85
CA LEU A 60 -20.96 -10.29 19.89
C LEU A 60 -22.03 -9.76 20.85
N ASP A 61 -21.97 -10.17 22.11
CA ASP A 61 -22.87 -9.74 23.18
C ASP A 61 -22.06 -9.08 24.30
N SER A 62 -22.10 -7.76 24.38
CA SER A 62 -21.33 -6.99 25.34
C SER A 62 -22.17 -6.50 26.51
N ALA A 63 -21.66 -6.65 27.74
CA ALA A 63 -22.28 -6.10 28.94
C ALA A 63 -22.21 -4.57 29.03
N GLN A 64 -21.29 -3.92 28.30
CA GLN A 64 -21.21 -2.47 28.18
C GLN A 64 -21.19 -2.08 26.70
N ASN A 65 -20.02 -1.88 26.09
CA ASN A 65 -19.91 -1.38 24.72
C ASN A 65 -19.30 -2.41 23.77
N ILE A 66 -19.55 -2.27 22.47
CA ILE A 66 -18.81 -2.95 21.41
C ILE A 66 -17.98 -1.92 20.66
N MET A 67 -16.68 -2.13 20.53
CA MET A 67 -15.75 -1.26 19.82
C MET A 67 -14.96 -2.07 18.82
N LEU A 68 -15.06 -1.72 17.54
CA LEU A 68 -14.33 -2.36 16.44
C LEU A 68 -13.57 -1.28 15.66
N ASP A 69 -12.26 -1.23 15.86
CA ASP A 69 -11.38 -0.19 15.33
C ASP A 69 -10.42 -0.76 14.28
N ALA A 70 -9.97 0.08 13.35
CA ALA A 70 -8.81 -0.25 12.53
C ALA A 70 -7.51 -0.12 13.34
N SER A 71 -6.54 -0.99 13.07
CA SER A 71 -5.16 -0.79 13.50
C SER A 71 -4.36 -0.05 12.41
N GLN A 72 -3.24 0.58 12.77
CA GLN A 72 -2.44 1.38 11.85
C GLN A 72 -1.01 0.83 11.81
N SER A 73 -0.53 0.50 10.62
CA SER A 73 0.84 0.07 10.36
C SER A 73 1.59 1.16 9.59
N THR A 74 2.90 1.27 9.80
CA THR A 74 3.74 2.25 9.10
C THR A 74 4.77 1.51 8.24
N ALA A 75 4.92 1.92 6.98
CA ALA A 75 5.96 1.46 6.09
C ALA A 75 6.82 2.66 5.68
N HIS A 76 8.11 2.61 6.00
CA HIS A 76 9.09 3.61 5.63
C HIS A 76 10.01 3.05 4.55
N ASN A 77 10.06 3.72 3.41
CA ASN A 77 10.92 3.35 2.30
C ASN A 77 11.89 4.49 1.98
N ASP A 78 13.19 4.19 2.09
CA ASP A 78 14.27 5.04 1.59
C ASP A 78 14.88 4.39 0.34
N GLY A 79 14.77 5.06 -0.80
CA GLY A 79 15.27 4.61 -2.09
C GLY A 79 16.27 5.61 -2.67
N LYS A 80 17.41 5.10 -3.15
CA LYS A 80 18.40 5.87 -3.91
C LYS A 80 18.52 5.25 -5.29
N ASN A 81 18.22 6.03 -6.32
CA ASN A 81 18.30 5.60 -7.71
C ASN A 81 19.32 6.45 -8.46
N HIS A 82 20.37 5.84 -8.98
CA HIS A 82 21.38 6.53 -9.77
C HIS A 82 21.39 5.93 -11.18
N SER A 83 21.29 6.76 -12.21
CA SER A 83 21.36 6.35 -13.61
C SER A 83 22.39 7.19 -14.36
N ALA A 84 23.18 6.55 -15.20
CA ALA A 84 24.12 7.21 -16.09
C ALA A 84 24.09 6.51 -17.45
N GLY A 85 24.01 7.29 -18.52
CA GLY A 85 24.01 6.77 -19.88
C GLY A 85 24.73 7.71 -20.83
N ALA A 86 25.30 7.13 -21.89
CA ALA A 86 25.80 7.89 -23.01
C ALA A 86 25.36 7.23 -24.31
N GLU A 87 24.95 8.05 -25.25
CA GLU A 87 24.46 7.66 -26.56
C GLU A 87 25.13 8.51 -27.65
N VAL A 88 25.43 7.86 -28.77
CA VAL A 88 25.90 8.53 -29.97
C VAL A 88 24.99 8.09 -31.10
N GLY A 89 24.49 9.06 -31.85
CA GLY A 89 23.48 8.81 -32.86
C GLY A 89 23.53 9.81 -33.99
N VAL A 90 22.76 9.48 -35.03
CA VAL A 90 22.51 10.38 -36.15
C VAL A 90 21.05 10.80 -36.11
N GLY A 91 20.82 12.11 -36.20
CA GLY A 91 19.50 12.70 -36.22
C GLY A 91 19.21 13.36 -37.56
N PHE A 92 17.95 13.43 -37.93
CA PHE A 92 17.48 14.27 -39.03
C PHE A 92 16.51 15.32 -38.50
N GLN A 93 16.62 16.55 -39.01
CA GLN A 93 15.66 17.62 -38.73
C GLN A 93 15.02 18.11 -40.03
N VAL A 94 13.71 18.34 -40.00
CA VAL A 94 12.95 18.89 -41.12
C VAL A 94 12.36 20.25 -40.70
N GLY A 95 12.81 21.34 -41.34
CA GLY A 95 12.46 22.73 -40.97
C GLY A 95 13.20 23.77 -41.82
N ALA A 96 13.32 25.02 -41.34
CA ALA A 96 13.90 26.16 -42.08
C ALA A 96 15.34 25.92 -42.61
N GLN A 97 16.08 24.97 -42.02
CA GLN A 97 17.25 24.32 -42.59
C GLN A 97 17.14 22.82 -42.31
N THR A 98 16.79 22.03 -43.34
CA THR A 98 16.75 20.57 -43.28
C THR A 98 18.16 20.00 -43.39
N GLY A 99 18.52 19.03 -42.54
CA GLY A 99 19.86 18.44 -42.54
C GLY A 99 20.01 17.22 -41.63
N VAL A 100 21.01 16.39 -41.93
CA VAL A 100 21.48 15.28 -41.08
C VAL A 100 22.58 15.79 -40.17
N TYR A 101 22.53 15.44 -38.89
CA TYR A 101 23.54 15.81 -37.92
C TYR A 101 23.94 14.61 -37.07
N VAL A 102 25.20 14.59 -36.65
CA VAL A 102 25.69 13.66 -35.63
C VAL A 102 25.51 14.31 -34.28
N TYR A 103 25.00 13.57 -33.31
CA TYR A 103 24.91 14.03 -31.93
C TYR A 103 25.56 13.02 -30.99
N ALA A 104 26.07 13.53 -29.88
CA ALA A 104 26.47 12.76 -28.72
C ALA A 104 25.68 13.30 -27.53
N ALA A 105 25.03 12.42 -26.79
CA ALA A 105 24.28 12.77 -25.59
C ALA A 105 24.83 11.95 -24.41
N ALA A 106 24.87 12.59 -23.24
CA ALA A 106 25.16 11.93 -21.99
C ALA A 106 24.10 12.36 -20.98
N ASN A 107 23.50 11.38 -20.30
CA ASN A 107 22.49 11.61 -19.29
C ASN A 107 22.98 11.08 -17.95
N VAL A 108 22.82 11.87 -16.89
CA VAL A 108 23.03 11.44 -15.51
C VAL A 108 21.78 11.82 -14.71
N GLY A 109 21.22 10.84 -14.01
CA GLY A 109 20.04 10.98 -13.17
C GLY A 109 20.36 10.52 -11.76
N ASN A 110 20.00 11.32 -10.76
CA ASN A 110 20.07 10.92 -9.36
C ASN A 110 18.72 11.20 -8.71
N GLY A 111 18.03 10.15 -8.31
CA GLY A 111 16.73 10.19 -7.63
C GLY A 111 16.88 9.73 -6.18
N HIS A 112 16.22 10.44 -5.28
CA HIS A 112 16.05 10.01 -3.91
C HIS A 112 14.56 9.97 -3.61
N ASN A 113 14.10 8.83 -3.09
CA ASN A 113 12.70 8.56 -2.83
C ASN A 113 12.59 8.21 -1.35
N ASN A 114 12.13 9.16 -0.54
CA ASN A 114 11.68 8.86 0.81
C ASN A 114 10.14 8.76 0.80
N SER A 115 9.59 7.70 1.35
CA SER A 115 8.15 7.48 1.37
C SER A 115 7.72 6.88 2.71
N ASP A 116 6.95 7.67 3.44
CA ASP A 116 6.23 7.23 4.63
C ASP A 116 4.80 6.87 4.24
N SER A 117 4.47 5.59 4.32
CA SER A 117 3.13 5.08 4.04
C SER A 117 2.47 4.61 5.32
N THR A 118 1.25 5.07 5.54
CA THR A 118 0.37 4.56 6.58
C THR A 118 -0.59 3.55 5.96
N ILE A 119 -0.60 2.34 6.51
CA ILE A 119 -1.52 1.28 6.11
C ILE A 119 -2.53 1.11 7.24
N ASN A 120 -3.81 1.34 6.94
CA ASN A 120 -4.90 1.04 7.87
C ASN A 120 -5.31 -0.42 7.71
N ASN A 121 -5.22 -1.18 8.79
CA ASN A 121 -5.66 -2.56 8.89
C ASN A 121 -7.01 -2.57 9.60
N ASN A 122 -8.09 -2.58 8.82
CA ASN A 122 -9.44 -2.63 9.35
C ASN A 122 -9.72 -3.93 10.13
N THR A 123 -10.62 -3.86 11.11
CA THR A 123 -11.22 -5.04 11.73
C THR A 123 -12.16 -5.72 10.74
N GLN A 124 -11.84 -6.92 10.28
CA GLN A 124 -12.62 -7.67 9.31
C GLN A 124 -13.61 -8.59 10.01
N LEU A 125 -14.90 -8.45 9.72
CA LEU A 125 -15.95 -9.35 10.18
C LEU A 125 -16.51 -10.13 8.98
N LYS A 126 -16.25 -11.44 8.93
CA LYS A 126 -16.77 -12.31 7.87
C LYS A 126 -17.64 -13.41 8.48
N ALA A 127 -18.94 -13.36 8.21
CA ALA A 127 -19.91 -14.39 8.57
C ALA A 127 -21.13 -14.31 7.64
N ASP A 128 -21.92 -15.39 7.56
CA ASP A 128 -23.23 -15.35 6.88
C ASP A 128 -24.22 -14.47 7.66
N THR A 129 -24.07 -14.42 8.98
CA THR A 129 -24.88 -13.57 9.86
C THR A 129 -23.99 -12.96 10.94
N ILE A 130 -24.09 -11.65 11.12
CA ILE A 130 -23.39 -10.90 12.15
C ILE A 130 -24.43 -10.26 13.07
N ASN A 131 -24.42 -10.62 14.35
CA ASN A 131 -25.26 -10.00 15.37
C ASN A 131 -24.38 -9.26 16.38
N LEU A 132 -24.66 -7.97 16.56
CA LEU A 132 -23.98 -7.09 17.51
C LEU A 132 -25.02 -6.68 18.56
N HIS A 133 -24.84 -7.14 19.78
CA HIS A 133 -25.68 -6.81 20.93
C HIS A 133 -24.83 -6.08 21.97
N SER A 134 -25.10 -4.79 22.17
CA SER A 134 -24.40 -3.94 23.13
C SER A 134 -25.42 -3.37 24.10
N LYS A 135 -25.11 -3.35 25.40
CA LYS A 135 -25.98 -2.70 26.41
C LYS A 135 -25.80 -1.18 26.47
N GLY A 136 -24.64 -0.70 26.04
CA GLY A 136 -24.30 0.70 25.82
C GLY A 136 -24.19 0.96 24.32
N ASP A 137 -23.04 1.46 23.87
CA ASP A 137 -22.82 1.84 22.48
C ASP A 137 -22.17 0.73 21.65
N ALA A 138 -22.44 0.72 20.35
CA ALA A 138 -21.73 -0.10 19.36
C ALA A 138 -21.02 0.83 18.36
N THR A 139 -19.69 0.86 18.43
CA THR A 139 -18.84 1.72 17.60
C THR A 139 -18.05 0.89 16.60
N LEU A 140 -18.16 1.23 15.31
CA LEU A 140 -17.44 0.59 14.21
C LEU A 140 -16.60 1.63 13.47
N LYS A 141 -15.39 1.91 13.96
CA LYS A 141 -14.47 2.92 13.44
C LYS A 141 -13.30 2.25 12.70
N GLY A 142 -13.63 1.60 11.60
CA GLY A 142 -12.69 0.81 10.81
C GLY A 142 -12.92 -0.68 10.91
N ALA A 143 -14.18 -1.09 11.07
CA ALA A 143 -14.61 -2.45 10.81
C ALA A 143 -15.23 -2.57 9.40
N THR A 144 -14.98 -3.69 8.72
CA THR A 144 -15.44 -3.99 7.35
C THR A 144 -15.87 -5.44 7.18
#